data_AF-A0A0A3J691-F1
#
_entry.id   AF-A0A0A3J691-F1
#
_cell.length_a   1.000
_cell.length_b   1.000
_cell.length_c   1.000
_cell.angle_alpha   90.00
_cell.angle_beta   90.00
_cell.angle_gamma   90.00
#
_symmetry.space_group_name_H-M   'P 1'
#
loop_
_entity.id
_entity.type
_entity.pdbx_description
1 polymer ?
#
loop_
_entity_poly.entity_id
_entity_poly.type
_entity_poly.pdbx_seq_one_letter_code
_entity_poly.pdbx_strand_id
1 'polypeptide(L)'
;MKNPYLYGYLPLFTILLFSLTFGIYAVTESMGILQGIGIYAGMREFLSEMELKVFLLILFSLCFFMLFSALKLIGETVHELGMLFFSKDYKGETMSAARGGYVIFFVGALLSTFGIQSAVILFAVFVLTVAVYFVYTIYKMSFFMNMTGLIGLIFFEILIWALLSTTILYILIKLYNGIIASLPFM
;
A
#
# COMPACT_ATOMS: atom_id res chain seq x y z
N MET A 1 -5.68 -12.49 -26.51
CA MET A 1 -5.90 -11.53 -25.41
C MET A 1 -7.04 -12.05 -24.54
N LYS A 2 -6.76 -12.47 -23.30
CA LYS A 2 -7.81 -12.82 -22.32
C LYS A 2 -8.48 -11.52 -21.84
N ASN A 3 -9.79 -11.56 -21.66
CA ASN A 3 -10.72 -10.44 -21.44
C ASN A 3 -10.11 -9.17 -20.76
N PRO A 4 -9.99 -8.03 -21.48
CA PRO A 4 -9.37 -6.80 -20.98
C PRO A 4 -10.12 -6.17 -19.79
N TYR A 5 -11.42 -6.46 -19.62
CA TYR A 5 -12.19 -5.98 -18.49
C TYR A 5 -11.73 -6.63 -17.18
N LEU A 6 -11.39 -7.93 -17.19
CA LEU A 6 -10.98 -8.64 -15.98
C LEU A 6 -9.68 -8.06 -15.38
N TYR A 7 -8.70 -7.78 -16.24
CA TYR A 7 -7.40 -7.25 -15.82
C TYR A 7 -7.45 -5.75 -15.44
N GLY A 8 -8.44 -5.01 -15.92
CA GLY A 8 -8.65 -3.60 -15.52
C GLY A 8 -9.12 -3.43 -14.07
N TYR A 9 -9.86 -4.41 -13.53
CA TYR A 9 -10.38 -4.35 -12.16
C TYR A 9 -9.48 -5.01 -11.11
N LEU A 10 -8.44 -5.74 -11.52
CA LEU A 10 -7.49 -6.39 -10.61
C LEU A 10 -6.86 -5.45 -9.56
N PRO A 11 -6.47 -4.21 -9.89
CA PRO A 11 -5.95 -3.26 -8.91
C PRO A 11 -6.96 -2.96 -7.79
N LEU A 12 -8.25 -2.81 -8.14
CA LEU A 12 -9.30 -2.54 -7.16
C LEU A 12 -9.46 -3.73 -6.20
N PHE A 13 -9.51 -4.95 -6.72
CA PHE A 13 -9.60 -6.16 -5.89
C PHE A 13 -8.37 -6.34 -4.99
N THR A 14 -7.18 -6.04 -5.51
CA THR A 14 -5.94 -6.05 -4.72
C THR A 14 -6.04 -5.09 -3.54
N ILE A 15 -6.44 -3.85 -3.79
CA ILE A 15 -6.57 -2.81 -2.75
C ILE A 15 -7.60 -3.24 -1.69
N LEU A 16 -8.74 -3.79 -2.12
CA LEU A 16 -9.78 -4.30 -1.22
C LEU A 16 -9.27 -5.45 -0.34
N LEU A 17 -8.52 -6.41 -0.91
CA LEU A 17 -8.00 -7.54 -0.16
C LEU A 17 -6.92 -7.12 0.86
N PHE A 18 -5.99 -6.26 0.46
CA PHE A 18 -5.02 -5.69 1.39
C PHE A 18 -5.71 -4.85 2.48
N SER A 19 -6.70 -4.02 2.12
CA SER A 19 -7.39 -3.20 3.11
C SER A 19 -8.19 -4.02 4.12
N LEU A 20 -8.82 -5.11 3.69
CA LEU A 20 -9.51 -6.04 4.57
C LEU A 20 -8.53 -6.79 5.48
N THR A 21 -7.42 -7.31 4.96
CA THR A 21 -6.45 -8.07 5.77
C THR A 21 -5.76 -7.20 6.82
N PHE A 22 -5.34 -5.99 6.46
CA PHE A 22 -4.83 -5.00 7.40
C PHE A 22 -5.92 -4.49 8.36
N GLY A 23 -7.16 -4.34 7.86
CA GLY A 23 -8.32 -3.96 8.66
C GLY A 23 -8.63 -4.97 9.76
N ILE A 24 -8.65 -6.28 9.44
CA ILE A 24 -8.88 -7.34 10.44
C ILE A 24 -7.79 -7.32 11.50
N TYR A 25 -6.52 -7.20 11.12
CA TYR A 25 -5.42 -7.07 12.08
C TYR A 25 -5.60 -5.85 13.01
N ALA A 26 -5.91 -4.69 12.44
CA ALA A 26 -6.13 -3.46 13.22
C ALA A 26 -7.32 -3.58 14.18
N VAL A 27 -8.40 -4.28 13.79
CA VAL A 27 -9.51 -4.59 14.70
C VAL A 27 -9.02 -5.40 15.90
N THR A 28 -8.23 -6.45 15.67
CA THR A 28 -7.70 -7.30 16.76
C THR A 28 -6.87 -6.50 17.76
N GLU A 29 -5.94 -5.68 17.27
CA GLU A 29 -5.09 -4.82 18.12
C GLU A 29 -5.90 -3.75 18.86
N SER A 30 -6.81 -3.07 18.14
CA SER A 30 -7.62 -2.00 18.72
C SER A 30 -8.56 -2.52 19.80
N MET A 31 -9.10 -3.73 19.64
CA MET A 31 -9.91 -4.37 20.67
C MET A 31 -9.10 -4.62 21.96
N GLY A 32 -7.85 -5.05 21.85
CA GLY A 32 -6.94 -5.20 22.98
C GLY A 32 -6.68 -3.87 23.70
N ILE A 33 -6.44 -2.80 22.93
CA ILE A 33 -6.24 -1.46 23.47
C ILE A 33 -7.51 -0.96 24.17
N LEU A 34 -8.67 -1.04 23.52
CA LEU A 34 -9.97 -0.59 24.07
C LEU A 34 -10.33 -1.32 25.36
N GLN A 35 -9.99 -2.60 25.47
CA GLN A 35 -10.14 -3.37 26.70
C GLN A 35 -9.18 -2.90 27.80
N GLY A 36 -7.91 -2.67 27.47
CA GLY A 36 -6.90 -2.21 28.42
C GLY A 36 -7.21 -0.84 29.05
N ILE A 37 -7.84 0.07 28.30
CA ILE A 37 -8.24 1.40 28.78
C ILE A 37 -9.67 1.47 29.33
N GLY A 38 -10.39 0.34 29.38
CA GLY A 38 -11.75 0.26 29.92
C GLY A 38 -12.88 0.82 29.03
N ILE A 39 -12.55 1.44 27.89
CA ILE A 39 -13.54 1.98 26.94
C ILE A 39 -14.41 0.88 26.34
N TYR A 40 -13.85 -0.33 26.16
CA TYR A 40 -14.60 -1.47 25.63
C TYR A 40 -15.88 -1.76 26.44
N ALA A 41 -15.82 -1.70 27.78
CA ALA A 41 -16.99 -1.95 28.63
C ALA A 41 -18.10 -0.91 28.38
N GLY A 42 -17.74 0.37 28.31
CA GLY A 42 -18.70 1.44 28.01
C GLY A 42 -19.32 1.33 26.61
N MET A 43 -18.55 0.91 25.61
CA MET A 43 -19.09 0.68 24.25
C MET A 43 -20.04 -0.52 24.21
N ARG A 44 -19.79 -1.55 25.03
CA ARG A 44 -20.61 -2.77 25.09
C ARG A 44 -21.97 -2.56 25.75
N GLU A 45 -22.19 -1.45 26.45
CA GLU A 45 -23.52 -1.05 26.94
C GLU A 45 -24.48 -0.66 25.80
N PHE A 46 -23.95 -0.19 24.68
CA PHE A 46 -24.73 0.29 23.53
C PHE A 46 -24.65 -0.65 22.32
N LEU A 47 -23.56 -1.40 22.18
CA LEU A 47 -23.28 -2.23 21.01
C LEU A 47 -22.96 -3.68 21.41
N SER A 48 -23.47 -4.62 20.61
CA SER A 48 -23.03 -6.01 20.70
C SER A 48 -21.54 -6.13 20.31
N GLU A 49 -20.90 -7.22 20.73
CA GLU A 49 -19.49 -7.46 20.41
C GLU A 49 -19.28 -7.59 18.89
N MET A 50 -20.24 -8.21 18.21
CA MET A 50 -20.21 -8.38 16.77
C MET A 50 -20.37 -7.03 16.06
N GLU A 51 -21.33 -6.20 16.48
CA GLU A 51 -21.51 -4.86 15.92
C GLU A 51 -20.26 -4.00 16.10
N LEU A 52 -19.63 -4.03 17.28
CA LEU A 52 -18.41 -3.27 17.52
C LEU A 52 -17.27 -3.70 16.59
N LYS A 53 -17.05 -5.01 16.44
CA LYS A 53 -16.04 -5.57 15.53
C LYS A 53 -16.32 -5.19 14.08
N VAL A 54 -17.57 -5.25 13.64
CA VAL A 54 -17.98 -4.86 12.28
C VAL A 54 -17.76 -3.37 12.04
N PHE A 55 -18.14 -2.49 13.00
CA PHE A 55 -17.92 -1.05 12.88
C PHE A 55 -16.44 -0.70 12.76
N LEU A 56 -15.60 -1.28 13.63
CA LEU A 56 -14.15 -1.08 13.58
C LEU A 56 -13.57 -1.63 12.27
N LEU A 57 -14.05 -2.79 11.79
CA LEU A 57 -13.60 -3.37 10.53
C LEU A 57 -13.90 -2.44 9.35
N ILE A 58 -15.12 -1.88 9.28
CA ILE A 58 -15.50 -0.94 8.23
C ILE A 58 -14.61 0.29 8.29
N LEU A 59 -14.43 0.87 9.48
CA LEU A 59 -13.59 2.05 9.69
C LEU A 59 -12.14 1.81 9.24
N PHE A 60 -11.50 0.77 9.75
CA PHE A 60 -10.10 0.48 9.41
C PHE A 60 -9.93 0.06 7.96
N SER A 61 -10.84 -0.77 7.41
CA SER A 61 -10.79 -1.16 6.00
C SER A 61 -10.93 0.06 5.09
N LEU A 62 -11.75 1.05 5.44
CA LEU A 62 -11.88 2.29 4.69
C LEU A 62 -10.60 3.13 4.77
N CYS A 63 -10.03 3.31 5.97
CA CYS A 63 -8.74 3.99 6.16
C CYS A 63 -7.62 3.35 5.32
N PHE A 64 -7.48 2.02 5.38
CA PHE A 64 -6.47 1.32 4.58
C PHE A 64 -6.78 1.35 3.08
N PHE A 65 -8.04 1.28 2.69
CA PHE A 65 -8.44 1.43 1.29
C PHE A 65 -8.00 2.78 0.73
N MET A 66 -8.23 3.87 1.47
CA MET A 66 -7.77 5.21 1.09
C MET A 66 -6.24 5.28 1.01
N LEU A 67 -5.54 4.72 2.00
CA LEU A 67 -4.08 4.67 2.03
C LEU A 67 -3.52 3.95 0.79
N PHE A 68 -3.94 2.71 0.52
CA PHE A 68 -3.46 1.93 -0.61
C PHE A 68 -3.86 2.55 -1.96
N SER A 69 -5.05 3.14 -2.06
CA SER A 69 -5.48 3.87 -3.26
C SER A 69 -4.59 5.09 -3.53
N ALA A 70 -4.23 5.84 -2.48
CA ALA A 70 -3.32 6.97 -2.58
C ALA A 70 -1.91 6.52 -2.99
N LEU A 71 -1.36 5.46 -2.37
CA LEU A 71 -0.07 4.88 -2.77
C LEU A 71 -0.06 4.45 -4.23
N LYS A 72 -1.14 3.80 -4.69
CA LYS A 72 -1.31 3.37 -6.08
C LYS A 72 -1.31 4.56 -7.04
N LEU A 73 -2.07 5.62 -6.73
CA LEU A 73 -2.14 6.83 -7.55
C LEU A 73 -0.79 7.55 -7.63
N ILE A 74 -0.10 7.69 -6.50
CA ILE A 74 1.24 8.29 -6.45
C ILE A 74 2.22 7.45 -7.27
N GLY A 75 2.21 6.12 -7.09
CA GLY A 75 3.08 5.20 -7.83
C GLY A 75 2.87 5.25 -9.33
N GLU A 76 1.63 5.25 -9.80
CA GLU A 76 1.30 5.43 -11.22
C GLU A 76 1.80 6.78 -11.74
N THR A 77 1.56 7.87 -11.01
CA THR A 77 2.00 9.21 -11.41
C THR A 77 3.52 9.29 -11.52
N VAL A 78 4.24 8.76 -10.53
CA VAL A 78 5.71 8.74 -10.52
C VAL A 78 6.25 7.90 -11.67
N HIS A 79 5.66 6.73 -11.92
CA HIS A 79 6.04 5.87 -13.03
C HIS A 79 5.77 6.53 -14.40
N GLU A 80 4.61 7.14 -14.59
CA GLU A 80 4.24 7.86 -15.82
C GLU A 80 5.17 9.05 -16.07
N LEU A 81 5.53 9.82 -15.04
CA LEU A 81 6.52 10.88 -15.14
C LEU A 81 7.91 10.35 -15.50
N GLY A 82 8.32 9.24 -14.89
CA GLY A 82 9.58 8.56 -15.26
C GLY A 82 9.58 8.14 -16.73
N MET A 83 8.49 7.53 -17.19
CA MET A 83 8.31 7.16 -18.59
C MET A 83 8.34 8.39 -19.50
N LEU A 84 7.72 9.50 -19.13
CA LEU A 84 7.74 10.75 -19.91
C LEU A 84 9.16 11.30 -20.10
N PHE A 85 10.01 11.23 -19.07
CA PHE A 85 11.37 11.76 -19.15
C PHE A 85 12.35 10.83 -19.87
N PHE A 86 12.17 9.51 -19.76
CA PHE A 86 13.19 8.53 -20.19
C PHE A 86 12.77 7.60 -21.34
N SER A 87 11.48 7.53 -21.69
CA SER A 87 10.99 6.75 -22.84
C SER A 87 11.13 7.54 -24.14
N LYS A 88 11.55 6.86 -25.21
CA LYS A 88 11.56 7.40 -26.58
C LYS A 88 10.23 7.19 -27.31
N ASP A 89 9.27 6.52 -26.67
CA ASP A 89 8.06 6.03 -27.31
C ASP A 89 6.86 6.94 -27.03
N TYR A 90 6.45 7.72 -28.04
CA TYR A 90 5.32 8.65 -27.99
C TYR A 90 3.95 7.97 -28.20
N LYS A 91 3.90 6.65 -28.39
CA LYS A 91 2.70 5.92 -28.88
C LYS A 91 1.87 5.15 -27.83
N GLY A 92 2.25 5.14 -26.56
CA GLY A 92 1.40 4.59 -25.48
C GLY A 92 1.20 3.06 -25.46
N GLU A 93 1.87 2.30 -26.32
CA GLU A 93 1.77 0.82 -26.34
C GLU A 93 2.45 0.15 -25.13
N THR A 94 3.45 0.81 -24.54
CA THR A 94 4.14 0.39 -23.30
C THR A 94 3.20 0.32 -22.08
N MET A 95 2.17 1.16 -22.04
CA MET A 95 1.19 1.23 -20.94
C MET A 95 0.17 0.07 -20.95
N SER A 96 -0.02 -0.57 -22.10
CA SER A 96 -0.86 -1.78 -22.23
C SER A 96 -0.12 -3.05 -21.77
N ALA A 97 1.21 -3.12 -22.02
CA ALA A 97 2.04 -4.27 -21.66
C ALA A 97 2.28 -4.40 -20.14
N ALA A 98 2.24 -3.30 -19.40
CA ALA A 98 2.44 -3.27 -17.95
C ALA A 98 1.25 -3.82 -17.14
N ARG A 99 0.03 -3.88 -17.71
CA ARG A 99 -1.19 -4.35 -17.00
C ARG A 99 -1.11 -5.80 -16.51
N GLY A 100 -0.24 -6.62 -17.10
CA GLY A 100 0.00 -7.98 -16.62
C GLY A 100 0.59 -8.04 -15.20
N GLY A 101 1.28 -6.97 -14.76
CA GLY A 101 1.89 -6.91 -13.43
C GLY A 101 0.89 -6.90 -12.28
N TYR A 102 -0.36 -6.51 -12.53
CA TYR A 102 -1.39 -6.50 -11.48
C TYR A 102 -1.71 -7.88 -10.89
N VAL A 103 -1.42 -8.95 -11.62
CA VAL A 103 -1.56 -10.32 -11.11
C VAL A 103 -0.63 -10.57 -9.92
N ILE A 104 0.58 -10.00 -9.93
CA ILE A 104 1.55 -10.11 -8.83
C ILE A 104 0.96 -9.50 -7.57
N PHE A 105 0.39 -8.30 -7.71
CA PHE A 105 -0.29 -7.59 -6.64
C PHE A 105 -1.48 -8.39 -6.07
N PHE A 106 -2.30 -8.95 -6.94
CA PHE A 106 -3.46 -9.74 -6.53
C PHE A 106 -3.05 -11.01 -5.77
N VAL A 107 -2.03 -11.73 -6.24
CA VAL A 107 -1.50 -12.91 -5.54
C VAL A 107 -0.89 -12.51 -4.19
N GLY A 108 -0.14 -11.41 -4.14
CA GLY A 108 0.38 -10.86 -2.89
C GLY A 108 -0.73 -10.51 -1.89
N ALA A 109 -1.84 -9.95 -2.35
CA ALA A 109 -3.00 -9.64 -1.52
C ALA A 109 -3.74 -10.90 -1.02
N LEU A 110 -3.69 -12.01 -1.76
CA LEU A 110 -4.18 -13.30 -1.25
C LEU A 110 -3.22 -13.90 -0.22
N LEU A 111 -1.92 -13.72 -0.39
CA LEU A 111 -0.92 -14.20 0.57
C LEU A 111 -0.95 -13.41 1.89
N SER A 112 -1.37 -12.14 1.87
CA SER A 112 -1.46 -11.33 3.09
C SER A 112 -2.45 -11.88 4.09
N THR A 113 -3.42 -12.70 3.66
CA THR A 113 -4.36 -13.40 4.55
C THR A 113 -3.66 -14.31 5.57
N PHE A 114 -2.51 -14.90 5.22
CA PHE A 114 -1.69 -15.68 6.16
C PHE A 114 -1.00 -14.81 7.22
N GLY A 115 -0.87 -13.51 6.97
CA GLY A 115 -0.22 -12.55 7.85
C GLY A 115 -1.15 -11.91 8.89
N ILE A 116 -2.47 -12.18 8.88
CA ILE A 116 -3.45 -11.47 9.72
C ILE A 116 -3.10 -11.44 11.22
N GLN A 117 -2.30 -12.39 11.72
CA GLN A 117 -1.90 -12.44 13.13
C GLN A 117 -0.64 -11.63 13.47
N SER A 118 0.04 -11.04 12.48
CA SER A 118 1.31 -10.34 12.68
C SER A 118 1.48 -9.16 11.73
N ALA A 119 1.61 -7.96 12.29
CA ALA A 119 1.96 -6.76 11.51
C ALA A 119 3.24 -6.94 10.69
N VAL A 120 4.24 -7.64 11.25
CA VAL A 120 5.53 -7.84 10.59
C VAL A 120 5.34 -8.68 9.31
N ILE A 121 4.56 -9.75 9.39
CA ILE A 121 4.29 -10.61 8.23
C ILE A 121 3.44 -9.87 7.19
N LEU A 122 2.40 -9.14 7.59
CA LEU A 122 1.58 -8.33 6.68
C LEU A 122 2.41 -7.31 5.92
N PHE A 123 3.25 -6.56 6.65
CA PHE A 123 4.11 -5.55 6.05
C PHE A 123 5.17 -6.18 5.14
N ALA A 124 5.78 -7.29 5.56
CA ALA A 124 6.74 -8.02 4.74
C ALA A 124 6.13 -8.52 3.43
N VAL A 125 4.93 -9.11 3.47
CA VAL A 125 4.21 -9.57 2.25
C VAL A 125 3.92 -8.39 1.33
N PHE A 126 3.45 -7.26 1.87
CA PHE A 126 3.18 -6.06 1.08
C PHE A 126 4.45 -5.53 0.41
N VAL A 127 5.54 -5.34 1.17
CA VAL A 127 6.82 -4.85 0.64
C VAL A 127 7.42 -5.80 -0.39
N LEU A 128 7.41 -7.12 -0.13
CA LEU A 128 7.89 -8.12 -1.09
C LEU A 128 7.07 -8.09 -2.38
N THR A 129 5.75 -7.93 -2.28
CA THR A 129 4.87 -7.83 -3.45
C THR A 129 5.21 -6.60 -4.30
N VAL A 130 5.42 -5.45 -3.67
CA VAL A 130 5.85 -4.21 -4.34
C VAL A 130 7.23 -4.39 -4.99
N ALA A 131 8.18 -5.01 -4.29
CA ALA A 131 9.53 -5.25 -4.82
C ALA A 131 9.51 -6.19 -6.03
N VAL A 132 8.77 -7.29 -5.98
CA VAL A 132 8.61 -8.22 -7.11
C VAL A 132 7.92 -7.54 -8.28
N TYR A 133 6.88 -6.73 -8.03
CA TYR A 133 6.22 -5.94 -9.08
C TYR A 133 7.17 -4.93 -9.74
N PHE A 134 8.00 -4.24 -8.94
CA PHE A 134 9.00 -3.31 -9.44
C PHE A 134 10.00 -4.01 -10.36
N VAL A 135 10.60 -5.13 -9.91
CA VAL A 135 11.52 -5.93 -10.74
C VAL A 135 10.86 -6.42 -12.02
N TYR A 136 9.61 -6.90 -11.95
CA TYR A 136 8.85 -7.31 -13.13
C TYR A 136 8.64 -6.15 -14.12
N THR A 137 8.32 -4.96 -13.62
CA THR A 137 8.10 -3.76 -14.43
C THR A 137 9.38 -3.35 -15.15
N ILE A 138 10.51 -3.31 -14.44
CA ILE A 138 11.82 -3.03 -15.03
C ILE A 138 12.19 -4.05 -16.10
N TYR A 139 12.01 -5.34 -15.82
CA TYR A 139 12.29 -6.40 -16.79
C TYR A 139 11.44 -6.22 -18.06
N LYS A 140 10.14 -5.94 -17.91
CA LYS A 140 9.25 -5.69 -19.04
C LYS A 140 9.65 -4.46 -19.86
N MET A 141 10.04 -3.37 -19.20
CA MET A 141 10.44 -2.12 -19.88
C MET A 141 11.79 -2.23 -20.57
N SER A 142 12.67 -3.15 -20.15
CA SER A 142 13.97 -3.37 -20.80
C SER A 142 13.88 -3.75 -22.28
N PHE A 143 12.77 -4.34 -22.71
CA PHE A 143 12.53 -4.68 -24.12
C PHE A 143 12.15 -3.48 -24.99
N PHE A 144 11.72 -2.36 -24.38
CA PHE A 144 11.18 -1.19 -25.09
C PHE A 144 12.07 0.06 -24.96
N MET A 145 13.12 0.01 -24.15
CA MET A 145 13.96 1.18 -23.85
C MET A 145 15.45 0.85 -24.03
N ASN A 146 16.23 1.84 -24.46
CA ASN A 146 17.69 1.74 -24.45
C ASN A 146 18.21 1.71 -22.99
N MET A 147 19.38 1.09 -22.78
CA MET A 147 20.00 0.90 -21.46
C MET A 147 20.08 2.19 -20.62
N THR A 148 20.44 3.31 -21.24
CA THR A 148 20.52 4.62 -20.56
C THR A 148 19.16 5.11 -20.05
N GLY A 149 18.08 4.90 -20.81
CA GLY A 149 16.73 5.29 -20.40
C GLY A 149 16.21 4.43 -19.26
N LEU A 150 16.53 3.13 -19.27
CA LEU A 150 16.16 2.22 -18.19
C LEU A 150 16.89 2.55 -16.87
N ILE A 151 18.19 2.85 -16.93
CA ILE A 151 18.95 3.31 -15.74
C ILE A 151 18.38 4.62 -15.21
N GLY A 152 18.06 5.57 -16.10
CA GLY A 152 17.43 6.84 -15.72
C GLY A 152 16.08 6.65 -15.02
N LEU A 153 15.23 5.78 -15.55
CA LEU A 153 13.92 5.46 -14.96
C LEU A 153 14.05 4.82 -13.58
N ILE A 154 14.93 3.82 -13.42
CA ILE A 154 15.18 3.19 -12.11
C ILE A 154 15.66 4.23 -11.09
N PHE A 155 16.64 5.04 -11.48
CA PHE A 155 17.20 6.05 -10.58
C PHE A 155 16.15 7.09 -10.18
N PHE A 156 15.33 7.54 -11.12
CA PHE A 156 14.25 8.48 -10.87
C PHE A 156 13.21 7.91 -9.90
N GLU A 157 12.72 6.69 -10.14
CA GLU A 157 11.72 6.06 -9.26
C GLU A 157 12.27 5.88 -7.83
N ILE A 158 13.49 5.36 -7.68
CA ILE A 158 14.12 5.17 -6.37
C ILE A 158 14.29 6.52 -5.66
N LEU A 159 14.75 7.56 -6.38
CA LEU A 159 14.97 8.88 -5.79
C LEU A 159 13.68 9.51 -5.29
N ILE A 160 12.60 9.47 -6.09
CA ILE A 160 11.31 10.04 -5.69
C ILE A 160 10.75 9.30 -4.48
N TRP A 161 10.76 7.96 -4.48
CA TRP A 161 10.29 7.18 -3.33
C TRP A 161 11.15 7.39 -2.08
N ALA A 162 12.46 7.56 -2.22
CA ALA A 162 13.36 7.89 -1.12
C ALA A 162 13.04 9.28 -0.53
N LEU A 163 12.81 10.30 -1.36
CA LEU A 163 12.43 11.64 -0.92
C LEU A 163 11.09 11.65 -0.18
N LEU A 164 10.06 11.00 -0.75
CA LEU A 164 8.74 10.89 -0.13
C LEU A 164 8.81 10.18 1.23
N SER A 165 9.49 9.04 1.28
CA SER A 165 9.62 8.24 2.51
C SER A 165 10.40 8.98 3.59
N THR A 166 11.50 9.64 3.22
CA THR A 166 12.31 10.43 4.15
C THR A 166 11.53 11.62 4.72
N THR A 167 10.71 12.27 3.89
CA THR A 167 9.86 13.40 4.33
C THR A 167 8.82 12.93 5.35
N ILE A 168 8.15 11.80 5.09
CA ILE A 168 7.18 11.22 6.02
C ILE A 168 7.87 10.82 7.33
N LEU A 169 9.01 10.13 7.26
CA LEU A 169 9.77 9.74 8.45
C LEU A 169 10.21 10.95 9.28
N TYR A 170 10.69 12.00 8.63
CA TYR A 170 11.07 13.24 9.30
C TYR A 170 9.89 13.88 10.05
N ILE A 171 8.70 13.94 9.42
CA ILE A 171 7.49 14.47 10.06
C ILE A 171 7.10 13.60 11.26
N LEU A 172 7.12 12.28 11.13
CA LEU A 172 6.78 11.36 12.23
C LEU A 172 7.73 11.52 13.43
N ILE A 173 9.04 11.58 13.18
CA ILE A 173 10.04 11.82 14.24
C ILE A 173 9.79 13.17 14.91
N LYS A 174 9.49 14.21 14.13
CA LYS A 174 9.23 15.56 14.68
C LYS A 174 7.94 15.59 15.52
N LEU A 175 6.88 14.92 15.08
CA LEU A 175 5.63 14.78 15.85
C LEU A 175 5.85 14.00 17.13
N TYR A 176 6.58 12.88 17.08
CA TYR A 176 6.94 12.09 18.25
C TYR A 176 7.71 12.92 19.29
N ASN A 177 8.75 13.63 18.85
CA ASN A 177 9.53 14.51 19.72
C ASN A 177 8.68 15.67 20.27
N GLY A 178 7.76 16.21 19.48
CA GLY A 178 6.82 17.24 19.92
C GLY A 178 5.87 16.76 21.01
N ILE A 179 5.34 15.53 20.88
CA ILE A 179 4.49 14.90 21.90
C ILE A 179 5.29 14.67 23.18
N ILE A 180 6.51 14.14 23.08
CA ILE A 180 7.38 13.93 24.26
C ILE A 180 7.67 15.25 24.97
N ALA A 181 8.04 16.30 24.23
CA ALA A 181 8.32 17.61 24.80
C ALA A 181 7.09 18.27 25.46
N SER A 182 5.87 17.84 25.09
CA SER A 182 4.63 18.36 25.67
C SER A 182 4.17 17.63 26.94
N LEU A 183 4.77 16.48 27.27
CA LEU A 183 4.42 15.72 28.48
C LEU A 183 5.11 16.35 29.71
N PRO A 184 4.37 16.75 30.75
CA PRO A 184 4.90 17.51 31.90
C PRO A 184 5.70 16.67 32.91
N PHE A 185 6.18 15.49 32.51
CA PHE A 185 6.86 14.53 33.39
C PHE A 185 8.36 14.39 33.10
N MET A 186 8.94 15.34 32.37
CA MET A 186 10.39 15.53 32.26
C MET A 186 10.75 17.00 32.50
#